data_AF-A0A955MLX7-F1
#
_entry.id   AF-A0A955MLX7-F1
#
_cell.length_a   1.000
_cell.length_b   1.000
_cell.length_c   1.000
_cell.angle_alpha   90.00
_cell.angle_beta   90.00
_cell.angle_gamma   90.00
#
_symmetry.space_group_name_H-M   'P 1'
#
loop_
_entity.id
_entity.type
_entity.pdbx_description
1 polymer ?
#
loop_
_entity_poly.entity_id
_entity_poly.type
_entity_poly.pdbx_seq_one_letter_code
_entity_poly.pdbx_strand_id
1 'polypeptide(L)'
;MLQEKEDQGWIIDLVKKKLPNEDQDIFPLTVWEEGVTKDGDYWRVPIQPRVTPKRTYQFYEILAELEETLEEEGANILLVPVYPD
;
A
#
# COMPACT_ATOMS: atom_id res chain seq x y z
N MET A 1 15.68 1.58 16.36
CA MET A 1 14.33 1.48 16.94
C MET A 1 13.51 2.77 16.83
N LEU A 2 14.01 3.95 17.23
CA LEU A 2 13.28 5.21 17.02
C LEU A 2 13.21 5.59 15.53
N GLN A 3 14.37 5.60 14.84
CA GLN A 3 14.45 5.88 13.40
C GLN A 3 13.53 4.98 12.55
N GLU A 4 13.52 3.66 12.82
CA GLU A 4 12.69 2.73 12.05
C GLU A 4 11.19 2.99 12.21
N LYS A 5 10.74 3.46 13.38
CA LYS A 5 9.34 3.85 13.58
C LYS A 5 8.99 5.16 12.88
N GLU A 6 9.93 6.10 12.84
CA GLU A 6 9.79 7.35 12.08
C GLU A 6 9.72 7.04 10.58
N ASP A 7 10.60 6.16 10.08
CA ASP A 7 10.60 5.69 8.71
C ASP A 7 9.30 4.95 8.38
N GLN A 8 8.81 4.08 9.27
CA GLN A 8 7.54 3.37 9.11
C GLN A 8 6.36 4.34 8.99
N GLY A 9 6.32 5.38 9.82
CA GLY A 9 5.28 6.41 9.75
C GLY A 9 5.30 7.15 8.41
N TRP A 10 6.49 7.54 7.94
CA TRP A 10 6.65 8.18 6.64
C TRP A 10 6.19 7.29 5.48
N ILE A 11 6.52 5.98 5.52
CA ILE A 11 6.08 5.00 4.51
C ILE A 11 4.57 4.88 4.48
N ILE A 12 3.92 4.78 5.64
CA ILE A 12 2.45 4.69 5.74
C ILE A 12 1.80 5.93 5.13
N ASP A 13 2.29 7.12 5.47
CA ASP A 13 1.74 8.39 4.98
C ASP A 13 1.95 8.54 3.47
N LEU A 14 3.12 8.15 2.97
CA LEU A 14 3.43 8.15 1.55
C LEU A 14 2.45 7.26 0.77
N VAL A 15 2.26 6.00 1.20
CA VAL A 15 1.35 5.08 0.53
C VAL A 15 -0.08 5.57 0.60
N LYS A 16 -0.55 6.04 1.76
CA LYS A 16 -1.91 6.61 1.91
C LYS A 16 -2.17 7.78 0.96
N LYS A 17 -1.18 8.66 0.77
CA LYS A 17 -1.29 9.80 -0.15
C LYS A 17 -1.41 9.36 -1.61
N LYS A 18 -0.91 8.17 -1.94
CA LYS A 18 -0.91 7.60 -3.29
C LYS A 18 -2.11 6.71 -3.56
N LEU A 19 -2.73 6.14 -2.53
CA LEU A 19 -3.94 5.34 -2.70
C LEU A 19 -5.02 6.15 -3.44
N PRO A 20 -5.77 5.51 -4.36
CA PRO A 20 -6.87 6.16 -5.06
C PRO A 20 -7.93 6.63 -4.04
N ASN A 21 -8.35 7.88 -4.17
CA ASN A 21 -9.42 8.45 -3.34
C ASN A 21 -10.76 7.75 -3.59
N GLU A 22 -11.66 7.82 -2.61
CA GLU A 22 -13.00 7.20 -2.65
C GLU A 22 -13.89 7.69 -3.82
N ASP A 23 -13.54 8.84 -4.42
CA ASP A 23 -14.26 9.46 -5.54
C ASP A 23 -13.87 8.89 -6.91
N GLN A 24 -12.78 8.12 -7.00
CA GLN A 24 -12.46 7.37 -8.21
C GLN A 24 -13.38 6.14 -8.22
N ASP A 25 -13.96 5.75 -9.37
CA ASP A 25 -14.86 4.58 -9.54
C ASP A 25 -14.21 3.21 -9.21
N ILE A 26 -13.17 3.22 -8.40
CA ILE A 26 -12.39 2.14 -7.84
C ILE A 26 -12.92 1.82 -6.43
N PHE A 27 -12.77 0.58 -5.98
CA PHE A 27 -13.10 0.21 -4.61
C PHE A 27 -12.09 0.83 -3.62
N PRO A 28 -12.55 1.37 -2.48
CA PRO A 28 -11.64 2.02 -1.54
C PRO A 28 -10.60 1.06 -0.97
N LEU A 29 -9.34 1.52 -0.91
CA LEU A 29 -8.19 0.80 -0.38
C LEU A 29 -7.76 1.36 0.96
N THR A 30 -7.19 0.52 1.82
CA THR A 30 -6.60 0.93 3.10
C THR A 30 -5.28 0.23 3.35
N VAL A 31 -4.36 0.95 3.98
CA VAL A 31 -3.14 0.37 4.54
C VAL A 31 -3.46 -0.31 5.86
N TRP A 32 -3.04 -1.56 6.04
CA TRP A 32 -3.03 -2.21 7.36
C TRP A 32 -1.72 -1.91 8.08
N GLU A 33 -1.74 -0.80 8.84
CA GLU A 33 -0.55 -0.19 9.44
C GLU A 33 0.23 -1.12 10.39
N GLU A 34 -0.50 -1.94 11.16
CA GLU A 34 0.09 -2.90 12.11
C GLU A 34 0.89 -4.01 11.42
N GLY A 35 0.60 -4.27 10.14
CA GLY A 35 1.31 -5.27 9.34
C GLY A 35 2.47 -4.70 8.51
N VAL A 36 2.75 -3.39 8.60
CA VAL A 36 3.85 -2.77 7.87
C VAL A 36 5.18 -3.22 8.48
N THR A 37 6.05 -3.81 7.65
CA THR A 37 7.33 -4.37 8.10
C THR A 37 8.45 -4.02 7.13
N LYS A 38 9.68 -3.92 7.64
CA LYS A 38 10.88 -3.78 6.82
C LYS A 38 11.54 -5.14 6.63
N ASP A 39 11.83 -5.49 5.38
CA ASP A 39 12.50 -6.73 4.98
C ASP A 39 13.66 -6.39 4.04
N GLY A 40 14.87 -6.35 4.60
CA GLY A 40 16.06 -5.84 3.91
C GLY A 40 15.89 -4.38 3.50
N ASP A 41 15.98 -4.12 2.20
CA ASP A 41 15.85 -2.78 1.61
C ASP A 41 14.40 -2.40 1.28
N TYR A 42 13.44 -3.31 1.46
CA TYR A 42 12.04 -3.10 1.11
C TYR A 42 11.16 -2.90 2.34
N TRP A 43 10.16 -2.04 2.19
CA TRP A 43 9.01 -1.97 3.09
C TRP A 43 7.86 -2.79 2.52
N ARG A 44 7.38 -3.77 3.28
CA ARG A 44 6.19 -4.55 2.94
C ARG A 44 4.99 -3.85 3.57
N VAL A 45 4.09 -3.38 2.73
CA VAL A 45 2.93 -2.57 3.14
C VAL A 45 1.65 -3.31 2.76
N PRO A 46 0.93 -3.89 3.73
CA PRO A 46 -0.28 -4.62 3.40
C PRO A 46 -1.42 -3.68 3.01
N ILE A 47 -2.05 -3.95 1.88
CA ILE A 47 -3.17 -3.19 1.34
C ILE A 47 -4.42 -4.06 1.33
N GLN A 48 -5.48 -3.53 1.93
CA GLN A 48 -6.77 -4.19 2.03
C GLN A 48 -7.81 -3.42 1.21
N PRO A 49 -8.61 -4.10 0.37
CA PRO A 49 -9.79 -3.48 -0.19
C PRO A 49 -10.91 -3.45 0.87
N ARG A 50 -11.53 -2.28 1.08
CA ARG A 50 -12.66 -2.14 2.03
C ARG A 50 -13.91 -2.87 1.58
N VAL A 51 -14.03 -3.14 0.28
CA VAL A 51 -15.10 -3.94 -0.32
C VAL A 51 -14.47 -4.96 -1.26
N THR A 52 -15.03 -6.17 -1.34
CA THR A 52 -14.54 -7.19 -2.26
C THR A 52 -14.60 -6.66 -3.70
N PRO A 53 -13.46 -6.60 -4.41
CA PRO A 53 -13.45 -6.18 -5.81
C PRO A 53 -14.32 -7.13 -6.64
N LYS A 54 -15.20 -6.58 -7.49
CA LYS A 54 -15.97 -7.41 -8.46
C LYS A 54 -15.04 -8.16 -9.42
N ARG A 55 -13.85 -7.59 -9.66
CA ARG A 55 -12.83 -8.11 -10.56
C ARG A 55 -11.49 -8.02 -9.85
N THR A 56 -11.05 -9.14 -9.29
CA THR A 56 -9.80 -9.20 -8.50
C THR A 56 -8.58 -8.73 -9.29
N TYR A 57 -8.54 -8.93 -10.61
CA TYR A 57 -7.42 -8.46 -11.44
C TYR A 57 -7.23 -6.93 -11.37
N GLN A 58 -8.30 -6.15 -11.24
CA GLN A 58 -8.21 -4.69 -11.13
C GLN A 58 -7.49 -4.26 -9.86
N PHE A 59 -7.62 -5.05 -8.78
CA PHE A 59 -6.88 -4.80 -7.55
C PHE A 59 -5.38 -4.94 -7.76
N TYR A 60 -4.95 -6.03 -8.41
CA TYR A 60 -3.54 -6.23 -8.71
C TYR A 60 -2.99 -5.20 -9.71
N GLU A 61 -3.77 -4.78 -10.71
CA GLU A 61 -3.38 -3.71 -11.65
C GLU A 61 -3.11 -2.39 -10.91
N ILE A 62 -4.03 -1.99 -10.02
CA ILE A 62 -3.86 -0.77 -9.21
C ILE A 62 -2.62 -0.87 -8.31
N LEU A 63 -2.39 -2.02 -7.66
CA LEU A 63 -1.21 -2.18 -6.82
C LEU A 63 0.09 -2.08 -7.63
N ALA A 64 0.15 -2.69 -8.82
CA ALA A 64 1.33 -2.62 -9.68
C ALA A 64 1.62 -1.18 -10.14
N GLU A 65 0.59 -0.43 -10.58
CA GLU A 65 0.74 0.98 -10.96
C GLU A 65 1.20 1.87 -9.80
N LEU A 66 0.72 1.57 -8.58
CA LEU A 66 1.15 2.28 -7.37
C LEU A 66 2.59 1.95 -6.99
N GLU A 67 3.02 0.69 -7.10
CA GLU A 67 4.41 0.29 -6.85
C GLU A 67 5.37 1.00 -7.79
N GLU A 68 5.06 1.07 -9.09
CA GLU A 68 5.86 1.84 -10.07
C GLU A 68 5.97 3.31 -9.68
N THR A 69 4.85 3.93 -9.28
CA THR A 69 4.84 5.34 -8.83
C THR A 69 5.68 5.56 -7.56
N LEU A 70 5.67 4.60 -6.63
CA LEU A 70 6.44 4.69 -5.39
C LEU A 70 7.94 4.49 -5.63
N GLU A 71 8.30 3.61 -6.56
CA GLU A 71 9.68 3.39 -7.00
C GLU A 71 10.26 4.66 -7.67
N GLU A 72 9.48 5.35 -8.51
CA GLU A 72 9.87 6.63 -9.11
C GLU A 72 10.14 7.73 -8.06
N GLU A 73 9.48 7.66 -6.89
CA GLU A 73 9.74 8.54 -5.74
C GLU A 73 10.91 8.08 -4.86
N GLY A 74 11.60 7.01 -5.25
CA GLY A 74 12.77 6.46 -4.57
C GLY A 74 12.43 5.64 -3.33
N ALA A 75 11.18 5.18 -3.18
CA ALA A 75 10.75 4.34 -2.08
C ALA A 75 10.69 2.87 -2.51
N ASN A 76 11.53 2.03 -1.90
CA ASN A 76 11.48 0.58 -2.09
C ASN A 76 10.31 0.00 -1.29
N ILE A 77 9.12 -0.05 -1.89
CA ILE A 77 7.89 -0.52 -1.25
C ILE A 77 7.33 -1.69 -2.06
N LEU A 78 6.90 -2.73 -1.34
CA LEU A 78 6.12 -3.84 -1.86
C LEU A 78 4.72 -3.77 -1.25
N LEU A 79 3.71 -3.57 -2.08
CA LEU A 79 2.31 -3.58 -1.69
C LEU A 79 1.82 -5.02 -1.59
N VAL A 80 1.45 -5.44 -0.39
CA VAL A 80 1.04 -6.82 -0.12
C VAL A 80 -0.48 -6.89 -0.07
N PRO A 81 -1.16 -7.54 -1.03
CA PRO A 81 -2.61 -7.67 -0.99
C PRO A 81 -3.04 -8.54 0.19
N VAL A 82 -3.91 -8.01 1.04
CA VAL A 82 -4.54 -8.73 2.15
C VAL A 82 -6.06 -8.70 1.99
N TYR A 83 -6.70 -9.84 2.23
CA TYR A 83 -8.16 -9.96 2.19
C TYR A 83 -8.69 -10.02 3.62
N PRO A 84 -9.82 -9.36 3.93
CA PRO A 84 -10.52 -9.61 5.19
C PRO A 84 -10.89 -11.09 5.29
N ASP A 85 -10.73 -11.67 6.49
CA ASP A 85 -11.22 -13.00 6.83
C ASP A 85 -12.75 -13.13 6.69
#